data_AF-A0A8H3E0P6-F1
#
_entry.id   AF-A0A8H3E0P6-F1
#
_cell.length_a   1.000
_cell.length_b   1.000
_cell.length_c   1.000
_cell.angle_alpha   90.00
_cell.angle_beta   90.00
_cell.angle_gamma   90.00
#
_symmetry.space_group_name_H-M   'P 1'
#
loop_
_entity.id
_entity.type
_entity.pdbx_description
1 polymer ?
#
loop_
_entity_poly.entity_id
_entity_poly.type
_entity_poly.pdbx_seq_one_letter_code
_entity_poly.pdbx_strand_id
1 'polypeptide(L)'
;ALANHGYLPHNGVTPLLQAIEATNKVFGMGADLGTVLSVYSTIFDGNPLFLDWSIGGSPGGLVLPPLLSAPQGLSGSHNKYEGDASATRADAYMNNGDSSSLNLTFFKQLYDLQPEGPSANFDYDVIIQHRAARRQASVSMNPHFFNGPFSGFIALPAAYSFITRFMSNHSAEAPEGILNHDVLKSFYGVSGSGNNLTYQLGYERIPDN
;
A
#
# COMPACT_ATOMS: atom_id res chain seq x y z
N ALA A 1 -6.93 2.64 -6.17
CA ALA A 1 -6.41 3.05 -7.50
C ALA A 1 -6.75 2.06 -8.60
N LEU A 2 -6.00 0.95 -8.81
CA LEU A 2 -6.25 0.03 -9.96
C LEU A 2 -7.69 -0.48 -10.05
N ALA A 3 -8.25 -0.97 -8.94
CA ALA A 3 -9.64 -1.42 -8.88
C ALA A 3 -10.64 -0.29 -9.18
N ASN A 4 -10.40 0.92 -8.68
CA ASN A 4 -11.24 2.10 -8.93
C ASN A 4 -11.26 2.52 -10.41
N HIS A 5 -10.23 2.16 -11.18
CA HIS A 5 -10.10 2.46 -12.60
C HIS A 5 -10.38 1.25 -13.50
N GLY A 6 -10.89 0.14 -12.96
CA GLY A 6 -11.27 -1.05 -13.74
C GLY A 6 -10.09 -1.88 -14.28
N TYR A 7 -8.86 -1.61 -13.85
CA TYR A 7 -7.71 -2.48 -14.17
C TYR A 7 -7.76 -3.79 -13.37
N LEU A 8 -8.30 -3.73 -12.15
CA LEU A 8 -8.67 -4.88 -11.33
C LEU A 8 -10.19 -4.89 -11.11
N PRO A 9 -10.80 -6.02 -10.74
CA PRO A 9 -12.22 -6.08 -10.42
C PRO A 9 -12.60 -5.09 -9.32
N HIS A 10 -13.70 -4.34 -9.51
CA HIS A 10 -14.17 -3.32 -8.57
C HIS A 10 -14.55 -3.89 -7.20
N ASN A 11 -14.87 -5.18 -7.11
CA ASN A 11 -15.13 -5.87 -5.85
C ASN A 11 -13.86 -6.16 -5.03
N GLY A 12 -12.67 -5.87 -5.58
CA GLY A 12 -11.38 -6.06 -4.91
C GLY A 12 -10.88 -7.50 -4.87
N VAL A 13 -11.64 -8.49 -5.37
CA VAL A 13 -11.18 -9.87 -5.50
C VAL A 13 -10.40 -9.99 -6.79
N THR A 14 -9.09 -10.19 -6.64
CA THR A 14 -8.09 -9.98 -7.67
C THR A 14 -7.51 -11.31 -8.13
N PRO A 15 -7.70 -11.70 -9.40
CA PRO A 15 -7.01 -12.84 -9.99
C PRO A 15 -5.50 -12.60 -10.05
N LEU A 16 -4.72 -13.63 -9.75
CA LEU A 16 -3.26 -13.56 -9.67
C LEU A 16 -2.64 -12.99 -10.95
N LEU A 17 -3.00 -13.51 -12.12
CA LEU A 17 -2.42 -13.05 -13.39
C LEU A 17 -2.84 -11.62 -13.72
N GLN A 18 -4.09 -11.25 -13.42
CA GLN A 18 -4.59 -9.90 -13.65
C GLN A 18 -3.86 -8.87 -12.77
N ALA A 19 -3.48 -9.23 -11.54
CA ALA A 19 -2.63 -8.38 -10.70
C ALA A 19 -1.30 -8.06 -11.37
N ILE A 20 -0.61 -9.09 -11.88
CA ILE A 20 0.70 -8.97 -12.54
C ILE A 20 0.59 -8.09 -13.78
N GLU A 21 -0.40 -8.34 -14.63
CA GLU A 21 -0.63 -7.57 -15.86
C GLU A 21 -1.00 -6.11 -15.56
N ALA A 22 -1.88 -5.87 -14.59
CA ALA A 22 -2.33 -4.53 -14.24
C ALA A 22 -1.21 -3.68 -13.63
N THR A 23 -0.41 -4.23 -12.70
CA THR A 23 0.70 -3.48 -12.09
C THR A 23 1.82 -3.22 -13.08
N ASN A 24 2.10 -4.16 -13.98
CA ASN A 24 3.05 -3.94 -15.07
C ASN A 24 2.57 -2.84 -16.01
N LYS A 25 1.31 -2.93 -16.48
CA LYS A 25 0.74 -2.00 -17.45
C LYS A 25 0.66 -0.56 -16.92
N VAL A 26 0.25 -0.39 -15.67
CA VAL A 26 -0.05 0.94 -15.10
C VAL A 26 1.17 1.54 -14.41
N PHE A 27 1.96 0.73 -13.69
CA PHE A 27 3.06 1.22 -12.86
C PHE A 27 4.44 0.83 -13.37
N GLY A 28 4.54 0.09 -14.47
CA GLY A 28 5.82 -0.43 -14.96
C GLY A 28 6.47 -1.44 -14.02
N MET A 29 5.71 -2.03 -13.08
CA MET A 29 6.23 -3.04 -12.16
C MET A 29 6.75 -4.24 -12.96
N GLY A 30 7.99 -4.67 -12.70
CA GLY A 30 8.56 -5.87 -13.31
C GLY A 30 7.68 -7.09 -13.10
N ALA A 31 7.51 -7.92 -14.13
CA ALA A 31 6.65 -9.10 -14.07
C ALA A 31 7.15 -10.12 -13.01
N ASP A 32 8.46 -10.17 -12.77
CA ASP A 32 9.09 -10.94 -11.71
C ASP A 32 8.63 -10.50 -10.31
N LEU A 33 8.70 -9.21 -10.01
CA LEU A 33 8.23 -8.64 -8.75
C LEU A 33 6.72 -8.81 -8.59
N GLY A 34 5.94 -8.49 -9.64
CA GLY A 34 4.50 -8.69 -9.64
C GLY A 34 4.11 -10.15 -9.37
N THR A 35 4.85 -11.10 -9.96
CA THR A 35 4.64 -12.54 -9.74
C THR A 35 4.91 -12.91 -8.30
N VAL A 36 6.06 -12.53 -7.73
CA VAL A 36 6.42 -12.86 -6.35
C VAL A 36 5.36 -12.35 -5.37
N LEU A 37 4.95 -11.08 -5.51
CA LEU A 37 3.97 -10.47 -4.62
C LEU A 37 2.59 -11.12 -4.76
N SER A 38 2.10 -11.31 -5.99
CA SER A 38 0.77 -11.87 -6.22
C SER A 38 0.65 -13.36 -5.87
N VAL A 39 1.71 -14.15 -6.09
CA VAL A 39 1.77 -15.55 -5.64
C VAL A 39 1.73 -15.60 -4.11
N TYR A 40 2.52 -14.76 -3.44
CA TYR A 40 2.53 -14.71 -1.98
C TYR A 40 1.16 -14.33 -1.42
N SER A 41 0.50 -13.29 -1.95
CA SER A 41 -0.87 -12.91 -1.56
C SER A 41 -1.86 -14.06 -1.74
N THR A 42 -1.77 -14.78 -2.85
CA THR A 42 -2.65 -15.93 -3.14
C THR A 42 -2.49 -17.05 -2.11
N ILE A 43 -1.25 -17.35 -1.69
CA ILE A 43 -0.95 -18.43 -0.74
C ILE A 43 -1.38 -18.08 0.68
N PHE A 44 -1.06 -16.87 1.15
CA PHE A 44 -1.18 -16.53 2.57
C PHE A 44 -2.46 -15.79 2.94
N ASP A 45 -3.08 -15.11 1.96
CA ASP A 45 -4.21 -14.21 2.19
C ASP A 45 -5.41 -14.46 1.25
N GLY A 46 -5.20 -15.29 0.22
CA GLY A 46 -6.14 -15.58 -0.84
C GLY A 46 -6.54 -17.05 -0.93
N ASN A 47 -7.00 -17.43 -2.11
CA ASN A 47 -7.46 -18.78 -2.40
C ASN A 47 -6.55 -19.47 -3.43
N PRO A 48 -5.70 -20.42 -3.00
CA PRO A 48 -4.82 -21.16 -3.91
C PRO A 48 -5.55 -22.04 -4.93
N LEU A 49 -6.82 -22.41 -4.68
CA LEU A 49 -7.61 -23.22 -5.61
C LEU A 49 -8.10 -22.38 -6.80
N PHE A 50 -8.49 -21.12 -6.55
CA PHE A 50 -8.98 -20.20 -7.58
C PHE A 50 -7.93 -19.20 -8.08
N LEU A 51 -6.74 -19.21 -7.46
CA LEU A 51 -5.63 -18.31 -7.80
C LEU A 51 -6.04 -16.83 -7.72
N ASP A 52 -6.76 -16.46 -6.66
CA ASP A 52 -7.19 -15.10 -6.39
C ASP A 52 -6.92 -14.67 -4.94
N TRP A 53 -6.99 -13.37 -4.68
CA TRP A 53 -6.82 -12.79 -3.35
C TRP A 53 -7.56 -11.46 -3.25
N SER A 54 -7.93 -11.03 -2.04
CA SER A 54 -8.64 -9.75 -1.83
C SER A 54 -7.66 -8.64 -1.49
N ILE A 55 -7.77 -7.49 -2.18
CA ILE A 55 -7.00 -6.27 -1.85
C ILE A 55 -7.43 -5.63 -0.53
N GLY A 56 -8.57 -6.05 0.03
CA GLY A 56 -9.12 -5.60 1.31
C GLY A 56 -9.32 -6.76 2.27
N GLY A 57 -10.50 -6.83 2.91
CA GLY A 57 -10.85 -7.89 3.85
C GLY A 57 -11.25 -9.22 3.20
N SER A 58 -11.66 -10.19 4.03
CA SER A 58 -12.05 -11.53 3.60
C SER A 58 -13.12 -11.50 2.50
N PRO A 59 -12.91 -12.15 1.34
CA PRO A 59 -13.94 -12.31 0.33
C PRO A 59 -14.92 -13.47 0.64
N GLY A 60 -14.85 -14.06 1.84
CA GLY A 60 -15.44 -15.37 2.13
C GLY A 60 -14.65 -16.48 1.43
N GLY A 61 -15.17 -17.71 1.45
CA GLY A 61 -14.56 -18.81 0.72
C GLY A 61 -14.73 -20.17 1.38
N LEU A 62 -14.19 -21.19 0.71
CA LEU A 62 -14.25 -22.57 1.17
C LEU A 62 -13.33 -22.79 2.37
N VAL A 63 -13.85 -23.42 3.42
CA VAL A 63 -13.10 -23.83 4.61
C VAL A 63 -13.00 -25.35 4.60
N LEU A 64 -11.79 -25.89 4.45
CA LEU A 64 -11.50 -27.33 4.49
C LEU A 64 -10.46 -27.63 5.58
N PRO A 65 -10.80 -27.63 6.88
CA PRO A 65 -9.83 -27.84 7.93
C PRO A 65 -9.25 -29.28 7.89
N PRO A 66 -7.95 -29.48 8.18
CA PRO A 66 -6.93 -28.47 8.50
C PRO A 66 -6.22 -27.87 7.26
N LEU A 67 -6.66 -28.22 6.05
CA LEU A 67 -5.98 -27.92 4.80
C LEU A 67 -6.16 -26.47 4.32
N LEU A 68 -7.37 -25.92 4.43
CA LEU A 68 -7.70 -24.54 4.02
C LEU A 68 -8.57 -23.84 5.07
N SER A 69 -8.16 -22.64 5.47
CA SER A 69 -9.00 -21.68 6.20
C SER A 69 -9.59 -20.66 5.23
N ALA A 70 -10.60 -19.91 5.68
CA ALA A 70 -11.17 -18.84 4.87
C ALA A 70 -10.10 -17.74 4.61
N PRO A 71 -9.92 -17.28 3.37
CA PRO A 71 -9.00 -16.20 3.05
C PRO A 71 -9.38 -14.94 3.81
N GLN A 72 -8.40 -14.22 4.34
CA GLN A 72 -8.64 -13.00 5.13
C GLN A 72 -8.39 -11.72 4.33
N GLY A 73 -7.86 -11.83 3.11
CA GLY A 73 -7.42 -10.69 2.31
C GLY A 73 -6.26 -9.92 2.95
N LEU A 74 -5.78 -8.88 2.27
CA LEU A 74 -4.67 -8.08 2.79
C LEU A 74 -5.01 -7.35 4.09
N SER A 75 -6.25 -6.92 4.31
CA SER A 75 -6.64 -6.24 5.58
C SER A 75 -6.61 -7.19 6.78
N GLY A 76 -6.74 -8.50 6.58
CA GLY A 76 -6.65 -9.52 7.63
C GLY A 76 -5.33 -10.31 7.60
N SER A 77 -4.27 -9.72 7.02
CA SER A 77 -2.99 -10.37 6.77
C SER A 77 -1.89 -10.01 7.77
N HIS A 78 -2.23 -9.44 8.93
CA HIS A 78 -1.25 -8.98 9.90
C HIS A 78 -0.19 -10.05 10.22
N ASN A 79 1.08 -9.68 10.08
CA ASN A 79 2.28 -10.53 10.20
C ASN A 79 2.45 -11.63 9.14
N LYS A 80 1.55 -11.71 8.15
CA LYS A 80 1.70 -12.53 6.93
C LYS A 80 2.16 -11.69 5.75
N TYR A 81 1.42 -10.63 5.43
CA TYR A 81 1.72 -9.67 4.36
C TYR A 81 1.74 -8.25 4.90
N GLU A 82 0.64 -7.82 5.52
CA GLU A 82 0.55 -6.58 6.28
C GLU A 82 1.47 -6.65 7.52
N GLY A 83 2.06 -5.52 7.89
CA GLY A 83 2.94 -5.42 9.04
C GLY A 83 3.06 -4.00 9.60
N ASP A 84 3.63 -3.96 10.80
CA ASP A 84 3.83 -2.73 11.56
C ASP A 84 4.75 -1.71 10.86
N ALA A 85 4.69 -0.47 11.33
CA ALA A 85 5.45 0.69 10.83
C ALA A 85 5.10 1.08 9.38
N SER A 86 3.85 0.83 8.97
CA SER A 86 3.32 1.29 7.69
C SER A 86 3.39 2.82 7.52
N ALA A 87 3.58 3.28 6.28
CA ALA A 87 3.78 4.69 5.95
C ALA A 87 2.60 5.57 6.39
N THR A 88 1.37 5.14 6.12
CA THR A 88 0.17 5.95 6.37
C THR A 88 -0.95 5.18 7.07
N ARG A 89 -0.67 3.96 7.54
CA ARG A 89 -1.58 3.07 8.27
C ARG A 89 -1.05 2.83 9.68
N ALA A 90 -1.95 2.57 10.61
CA ALA A 90 -1.58 2.23 11.98
C ALA A 90 -1.17 0.76 12.11
N ASP A 91 -0.31 0.49 13.08
CA ASP A 91 -0.04 -0.88 13.52
C ASP A 91 -1.34 -1.50 14.04
N ALA A 92 -1.65 -2.74 13.66
CA ALA A 92 -2.94 -3.37 13.97
C ALA A 92 -3.23 -3.35 15.48
N TYR A 93 -2.23 -3.65 16.31
CA TYR A 93 -2.35 -3.64 17.76
C TYR A 93 -2.74 -2.25 18.32
N MET A 94 -2.24 -1.18 17.71
CA MET A 94 -2.46 0.20 18.15
C MET A 94 -3.80 0.79 17.70
N ASN A 95 -4.56 0.06 16.86
CA ASN A 95 -5.79 0.55 16.27
C ASN A 95 -6.89 -0.52 16.25
N ASN A 96 -7.03 -1.25 17.36
CA ASN A 96 -8.10 -2.24 17.58
C ASN A 96 -8.21 -3.29 16.46
N GLY A 97 -7.08 -3.66 15.85
CA GLY A 97 -6.99 -4.63 14.76
C GLY A 97 -7.10 -4.03 13.36
N ASP A 98 -7.40 -2.74 13.20
CA ASP A 98 -7.45 -2.09 11.88
C ASP A 98 -6.08 -1.54 11.46
N SER A 99 -5.42 -2.26 10.56
CA SER A 99 -4.17 -1.85 9.91
C SER A 99 -4.36 -1.38 8.47
N SER A 100 -5.60 -1.16 8.02
CA SER A 100 -5.92 -0.90 6.61
C SER A 100 -6.41 0.53 6.35
N SER A 101 -7.18 1.11 7.28
CA SER A 101 -7.67 2.48 7.16
C SER A 101 -6.53 3.49 7.18
N LEU A 102 -6.60 4.49 6.30
CA LEU A 102 -5.63 5.56 6.28
C LEU A 102 -5.68 6.35 7.59
N ASN A 103 -4.52 6.51 8.22
CA ASN A 103 -4.32 7.38 9.37
C ASN A 103 -3.87 8.76 8.87
N LEU A 104 -4.75 9.75 8.98
CA LEU A 104 -4.49 11.09 8.46
C LEU A 104 -3.32 11.78 9.16
N THR A 105 -3.03 11.44 10.43
CA THR A 105 -1.86 11.94 11.15
C THR A 105 -0.56 11.43 10.51
N PHE A 106 -0.48 10.14 10.16
CA PHE A 106 0.70 9.58 9.50
C PHE A 106 0.83 10.01 8.04
N PHE A 107 -0.29 10.18 7.32
CA PHE A 107 -0.26 10.81 6.01
C PHE A 107 0.25 12.25 6.10
N LYS A 108 -0.25 13.04 7.05
CA LYS A 108 0.18 14.43 7.26
C LYS A 108 1.67 14.51 7.65
N GLN A 109 2.16 13.56 8.45
CA GLN A 109 3.58 13.46 8.77
C GLN A 109 4.45 13.32 7.52
N LEU A 110 4.07 12.48 6.55
CA LEU A 110 4.76 12.39 5.26
C LEU A 110 4.61 13.70 4.48
N TYR A 111 3.37 14.16 4.33
CA TYR A 111 2.99 15.34 3.56
C TYR A 111 3.79 16.59 3.93
N ASP A 112 3.99 16.82 5.24
CA ASP A 112 4.67 18.00 5.79
C ASP A 112 6.21 17.94 5.65
N LEU A 113 6.79 16.83 5.16
CA LEU A 113 8.24 16.76 4.86
C LEU A 113 8.64 17.59 3.64
N GLN A 114 7.67 18.04 2.85
CA GLN A 114 7.89 18.91 1.70
C GLN A 114 6.98 20.15 1.81
N PRO A 115 7.49 21.36 1.50
CA PRO A 115 6.64 22.53 1.42
C PRO A 115 5.61 22.33 0.30
N GLU A 116 4.34 22.64 0.58
CA GLU A 116 3.30 22.62 -0.45
C GLU A 116 3.67 23.52 -1.63
N GLY A 117 3.55 22.97 -2.84
CA GLY A 117 3.74 23.74 -4.05
C GLY A 117 4.30 22.91 -5.21
N PRO A 118 4.50 23.57 -6.35
CA PRO A 118 4.94 22.90 -7.58
C PRO A 118 6.37 22.34 -7.51
N SER A 119 7.16 22.77 -6.52
CA SER A 119 8.53 22.30 -6.32
C SER A 119 8.63 21.04 -5.46
N ALA A 120 7.53 20.57 -4.88
CA ALA A 120 7.55 19.40 -4.01
C ALA A 120 7.94 18.14 -4.80
N ASN A 121 8.90 17.39 -4.24
CA ASN A 121 9.27 16.08 -4.74
C ASN A 121 9.50 15.11 -3.58
N PHE A 122 8.63 14.13 -3.42
CA PHE A 122 8.75 13.06 -2.43
C PHE A 122 9.70 11.95 -2.96
N ASP A 123 10.97 12.32 -3.10
CA ASP A 123 12.04 11.41 -3.50
C ASP A 123 12.40 10.39 -2.40
N TYR A 124 13.39 9.54 -2.68
CA TYR A 124 13.80 8.50 -1.75
C TYR A 124 14.32 9.04 -0.42
N ASP A 125 14.98 10.18 -0.38
CA ASP A 125 15.52 10.72 0.87
C ASP A 125 14.37 11.14 1.79
N VAL A 126 13.35 11.78 1.22
CA VAL A 126 12.12 12.14 1.93
C VAL A 126 11.37 10.90 2.44
N ILE A 127 11.21 9.89 1.58
CA ILE A 127 10.51 8.65 1.95
C ILE A 127 11.29 7.86 3.02
N ILE A 128 12.62 7.84 2.97
CA ILE A 128 13.46 7.19 3.99
C ILE A 128 13.38 7.93 5.32
N GLN A 129 13.36 9.27 5.31
CA GLN A 129 13.14 10.07 6.52
C GLN A 129 11.79 9.72 7.17
N HIS A 130 10.72 9.64 6.38
CA HIS A 130 9.40 9.22 6.88
C HIS A 130 9.42 7.80 7.44
N ARG A 131 10.06 6.86 6.73
CA ARG A 131 10.19 5.47 7.18
C ARG A 131 10.89 5.35 8.53
N ALA A 132 11.99 6.08 8.72
CA ALA A 132 12.71 6.09 9.99
C ALA A 132 11.82 6.59 11.13
N ALA A 133 11.07 7.67 10.90
CA ALA A 133 10.16 8.22 11.90
C ALA A 133 9.00 7.26 12.24
N ARG A 134 8.40 6.61 11.23
CA ARG A 134 7.34 5.60 11.43
C ARG A 134 7.85 4.39 12.21
N ARG A 135 9.03 3.87 11.87
CA ARG A 135 9.66 2.77 12.62
C ARG A 135 9.93 3.16 14.07
N GLN A 136 10.49 4.34 14.30
CA GLN A 136 10.77 4.84 15.66
C GLN A 136 9.49 4.90 16.49
N ALA A 137 8.40 5.41 15.91
CA ALA A 137 7.10 5.50 16.58
C ALA A 137 6.52 4.12 16.90
N SER A 138 6.55 3.16 15.97
CA SER A 138 6.08 1.79 16.23
C SER A 138 6.89 1.12 17.32
N VAL A 139 8.23 1.20 17.27
CA VAL A 139 9.10 0.61 18.30
C VAL A 139 8.87 1.24 19.69
N SER A 140 8.60 2.54 19.77
CA SER A 140 8.43 3.23 21.04
C SER A 140 7.02 3.12 21.63
N MET A 141 5.99 2.96 20.79
CA MET A 141 4.59 3.04 21.22
C MET A 141 3.85 1.70 21.17
N ASN A 142 4.26 0.76 20.31
CA ASN A 142 3.60 -0.54 20.15
C ASN A 142 4.35 -1.62 20.94
N PRO A 143 3.83 -2.06 22.11
CA PRO A 143 4.47 -3.11 22.91
C PRO A 143 4.45 -4.48 22.22
N HIS A 144 3.70 -4.63 21.13
CA HIS A 144 3.65 -5.82 20.28
C HIS A 144 4.30 -5.61 18.92
N PHE A 145 5.15 -4.58 18.77
CA PHE A 145 5.85 -4.33 17.52
C PHE A 145 6.56 -5.59 17.02
N PHE A 146 6.23 -6.00 15.79
CA PHE A 146 6.82 -7.15 15.15
C PHE A 146 7.29 -6.84 13.74
N ASN A 147 8.58 -7.06 13.49
CA ASN A 147 9.19 -6.91 12.18
C ASN A 147 9.37 -8.28 11.54
N GLY A 148 8.29 -8.81 10.94
CA GLY A 148 8.25 -10.17 10.40
C GLY A 148 9.17 -10.43 9.21
N PRO A 149 9.54 -11.70 8.93
CA PRO A 149 10.42 -12.07 7.82
C PRO A 149 9.94 -11.58 6.46
N PHE A 150 8.66 -11.74 6.14
CA PHE A 150 8.11 -11.20 4.89
C PHE A 150 7.55 -9.79 5.09
N SER A 151 6.59 -9.62 6.01
CA SER A 151 5.90 -8.34 6.22
C SER A 151 6.87 -7.18 6.54
N GLY A 152 7.88 -7.42 7.38
CA GLY A 152 8.83 -6.39 7.83
C GLY A 152 10.11 -6.27 6.98
N PHE A 153 10.69 -7.38 6.49
CA PHE A 153 11.96 -7.33 5.74
C PHE A 153 11.80 -7.31 4.22
N ILE A 154 10.65 -7.73 3.67
CA ILE A 154 10.41 -7.76 2.22
C ILE A 154 9.32 -6.76 1.82
N ALA A 155 8.10 -6.93 2.36
CA ALA A 155 6.95 -6.13 1.97
C ALA A 155 7.10 -4.66 2.38
N LEU A 156 7.50 -4.39 3.63
CA LEU A 156 7.63 -3.02 4.13
C LEU A 156 8.65 -2.17 3.35
N PRO A 157 9.93 -2.57 3.14
CA PRO A 157 10.86 -1.78 2.33
C PRO A 157 10.39 -1.59 0.88
N ALA A 158 9.78 -2.61 0.28
CA ALA A 158 9.22 -2.53 -1.06
C ALA A 158 8.09 -1.50 -1.14
N ALA A 159 7.13 -1.56 -0.20
CA ALA A 159 6.01 -0.63 -0.13
C ALA A 159 6.45 0.84 0.02
N TYR A 160 7.47 1.13 0.82
CA TYR A 160 8.06 2.47 0.89
C TYR A 160 8.65 2.89 -0.46
N SER A 161 9.39 2.00 -1.12
CA SER A 161 9.99 2.29 -2.44
C SER A 161 8.95 2.55 -3.52
N PHE A 162 7.78 1.91 -3.43
CA PHE A 162 6.69 2.07 -4.40
C PHE A 162 6.07 3.46 -4.36
N ILE A 163 6.12 4.16 -3.23
CA ILE A 163 5.62 5.54 -3.12
C ILE A 163 6.34 6.41 -4.14
N THR A 164 7.67 6.50 -4.08
CA THR A 164 8.42 7.29 -5.07
C THR A 164 8.38 6.66 -6.47
N ARG A 165 8.62 5.35 -6.61
CA ARG A 165 8.81 4.76 -7.95
C ARG A 165 7.56 4.59 -8.79
N PHE A 166 6.41 4.30 -8.17
CA PHE A 166 5.19 3.98 -8.90
C PHE A 166 4.15 5.08 -8.86
N MET A 167 4.29 6.03 -7.94
CA MET A 167 3.39 7.19 -7.87
C MET A 167 3.98 8.44 -8.53
N SER A 168 5.26 8.47 -8.89
CA SER A 168 5.84 9.63 -9.58
C SER A 168 5.31 9.78 -11.00
N ASN A 169 5.16 11.03 -11.45
CA ASN A 169 4.90 11.31 -12.86
C ASN A 169 6.24 11.42 -13.61
N HIS A 170 6.41 10.66 -14.68
CA HIS A 170 7.65 10.59 -15.47
C HIS A 170 7.51 11.37 -16.77
N SER A 171 8.52 12.15 -17.13
CA SER A 171 8.60 12.87 -18.42
C SER A 171 9.99 12.76 -19.03
N ALA A 172 10.17 13.26 -20.25
CA ALA A 172 11.49 13.31 -20.88
C ALA A 172 12.47 14.21 -20.10
N GLU A 173 11.96 15.27 -19.46
CA GLU A 173 12.70 16.22 -18.63
C GLU A 173 12.96 15.70 -17.21
N ALA A 174 12.09 14.80 -16.72
CA ALA A 174 12.19 14.18 -15.40
C ALA A 174 12.05 12.64 -15.50
N PRO A 175 13.06 11.93 -16.04
CA PRO A 175 12.98 10.48 -16.26
C PRO A 175 12.93 9.68 -14.95
N GLU A 176 13.49 10.20 -13.86
CA GLU A 176 13.40 9.59 -12.52
C GLU A 176 12.03 9.80 -11.86
N GLY A 177 11.19 10.67 -12.44
CA GLY A 177 9.86 10.99 -11.97
C GLY A 177 9.83 12.07 -10.90
N ILE A 178 8.71 12.80 -10.84
CA ILE A 178 8.41 13.77 -9.79
C ILE A 178 7.12 13.35 -9.09
N LEU A 179 7.19 13.14 -7.78
CA LEU A 179 6.03 12.92 -6.92
C LEU A 179 5.74 14.21 -6.16
N ASN A 180 4.75 14.97 -6.62
CA ASN A 180 4.30 16.18 -5.94
C ASN A 180 3.13 15.89 -4.98
N HIS A 181 2.68 16.89 -4.21
CA HIS A 181 1.56 16.74 -3.27
C HIS A 181 0.25 16.33 -3.93
N ASP A 182 -0.03 16.80 -5.15
CA ASP A 182 -1.31 16.50 -5.82
C ASP A 182 -1.38 15.03 -6.25
N VAL A 183 -0.29 14.49 -6.80
CA VAL A 183 -0.20 13.08 -7.15
C VAL A 183 -0.19 12.21 -5.90
N LEU A 184 0.57 12.59 -4.86
CA LEU A 184 0.57 11.87 -3.57
C LEU A 184 -0.84 11.77 -2.99
N LYS A 185 -1.54 12.91 -2.89
CA LYS A 185 -2.94 13.00 -2.43
C LYS A 185 -3.87 12.12 -3.26
N SER A 186 -3.71 12.13 -4.58
CA SER A 186 -4.51 11.32 -5.52
C SER A 186 -4.44 9.83 -5.21
N PHE A 187 -3.21 9.28 -5.06
CA PHE A 187 -3.01 7.87 -4.78
C PHE A 187 -3.49 7.43 -3.39
N TYR A 188 -3.48 8.36 -2.42
CA TYR A 188 -3.93 8.10 -1.05
C TYR A 188 -5.39 8.47 -0.79
N GLY A 189 -6.14 8.98 -1.79
CA GLY A 189 -7.54 9.37 -1.62
C GLY A 189 -7.72 10.53 -0.63
N VAL A 190 -6.76 11.45 -0.59
CA VAL A 190 -6.77 12.62 0.28
C VAL A 190 -7.06 13.88 -0.52
N SER A 191 -7.91 14.76 0.01
CA SER A 191 -8.22 16.08 -0.56
C SER A 191 -7.87 17.20 0.41
N GLY A 192 -7.85 18.44 -0.07
CA GLY A 192 -7.56 19.63 0.74
C GLY A 192 -6.09 20.07 0.71
N SER A 193 -5.74 20.94 1.66
CA SER A 193 -4.39 21.50 1.82
C SER A 193 -4.12 21.93 3.27
N GLY A 194 -2.83 22.03 3.61
CA GLY A 194 -2.27 22.45 4.87
C GLY A 194 -2.78 21.62 6.04
N ASN A 195 -3.56 22.26 6.91
CA ASN A 195 -4.18 21.62 8.05
C ASN A 195 -5.61 21.10 7.77
N ASN A 196 -6.14 21.37 6.57
CA ASN A 196 -7.50 21.01 6.16
C ASN A 196 -7.49 19.81 5.21
N LEU A 197 -6.65 18.81 5.49
CA LEU A 197 -6.64 17.56 4.73
C LEU A 197 -7.84 16.69 5.13
N THR A 198 -8.39 15.92 4.19
CA THR A 198 -9.50 15.00 4.43
C THR A 198 -9.27 13.73 3.63
N TYR A 199 -9.38 12.58 4.31
CA TYR A 199 -9.34 11.26 3.67
C TYR A 199 -10.75 10.85 3.23
N GLN A 200 -10.87 10.29 2.03
CA GLN A 200 -12.08 9.68 1.52
C GLN A 200 -11.77 8.25 1.07
N LEU A 201 -12.30 7.28 1.83
CA LEU A 201 -12.13 5.86 1.51
C LEU A 201 -12.68 5.54 0.11
N GLY A 202 -11.88 4.87 -0.72
CA GLY A 202 -12.27 4.47 -2.07
C GLY A 202 -12.02 5.54 -3.13
N TYR A 203 -11.53 6.73 -2.77
CA TYR A 203 -11.20 7.80 -3.71
C TYR A 203 -9.74 7.76 -4.20
N GLU A 204 -9.00 6.70 -3.88
CA GLU A 204 -7.64 6.49 -4.38
C GLU A 204 -7.65 6.37 -5.91
N ARG A 205 -6.96 7.28 -6.59
CA ARG A 205 -7.05 7.48 -8.03
C ARG A 205 -5.68 7.42 -8.69
N ILE A 206 -5.63 6.90 -9.91
CA ILE A 206 -4.49 7.12 -10.81
C ILE A 206 -4.71 8.52 -11.42
N PRO A 207 -3.79 9.48 -11.24
CA PRO A 207 -3.97 10.84 -11.76
C PRO A 207 -4.09 10.85 -13.30
N ASP A 208 -4.84 11.82 -13.83
CA ASP A 208 -4.92 12.08 -15.27
C ASP A 208 -3.64 12.83 -15.67
N ASN A 209 -2.61 12.10 -16.09
CA ASN A 209 -1.35 12.69 -16.57
C ASN A 209 -1.42 12.95 -18.07
#